data_AF-A0AAJ3RJZ7-F1
#
_entry.id   AF-A0AAJ3RJZ7-F1
#
_cell.length_a   1.000
_cell.length_b   1.000
_cell.length_c   1.000
_cell.angle_alpha   90.00
_cell.angle_beta   90.00
_cell.angle_gamma   90.00
#
_symmetry.space_group_name_H-M   'P 1'
#
loop_
_entity.id
_entity.type
_entity.pdbx_description
1 polymer ?
#
loop_
_entity_poly.entity_id
_entity_poly.type
_entity_poly.pdbx_seq_one_letter_code
_entity_poly.pdbx_strand_id
1 'polypeptide(L)'
;MPIEELNVNDTLQLKDNSIVVIENKIIFPTFVEVYNLEIEDNENYYVTEEGVLVHNGYKKGSTPIKENEVTTYQDFFYRSVVGDGLEGHEVLQNSWLKKHGVISGPRLAEEASKNNPVIALPHDVHVSVNQAQRGLDVTSQTALENINSNIKILKEQGIPQGTLDTIKEQAIKHVKDLGI
;
A
#
# COMPACT_ATOMS: atom_id res chain seq x y z
N MET A 1 -1.27 -12.45 15.74
CA MET A 1 -1.69 -11.32 16.60
C MET A 1 -0.63 -10.24 16.47
N PRO A 2 -1.00 -9.01 16.10
CA PRO A 2 -0.08 -7.87 16.04
C PRO A 2 0.52 -7.56 17.43
N ILE A 3 1.72 -6.97 17.46
CA ILE A 3 2.40 -6.61 18.72
C ILE A 3 1.60 -5.54 19.50
N GLU A 4 0.82 -4.73 18.81
CA GLU A 4 -0.04 -3.69 19.37
C GLU A 4 -1.15 -4.27 20.24
N GLU A 5 -1.64 -5.46 19.89
CA GLU A 5 -2.75 -6.16 20.57
C GLU A 5 -2.30 -7.00 21.78
N LEU A 6 -1.00 -7.27 21.90
CA LEU A 6 -0.43 -7.98 23.05
C LEU A 6 -0.43 -7.13 24.33
N ASN A 7 -0.78 -7.73 25.47
CA ASN A 7 -0.85 -7.09 26.77
C ASN A 7 -0.06 -7.85 27.85
N VAL A 8 0.18 -7.17 28.97
CA VAL A 8 0.70 -7.82 30.18
C VAL A 8 -0.25 -8.95 30.58
N ASN A 9 0.32 -10.10 30.97
CA ASN A 9 -0.33 -11.38 31.22
C ASN A 9 -0.69 -12.24 30.00
N ASP A 10 -0.50 -11.73 28.77
CA ASP A 10 -0.54 -12.62 27.60
C ASP A 10 0.67 -13.56 27.58
N THR A 11 0.56 -14.63 26.82
CA THR A 11 1.57 -15.69 26.76
C THR A 11 2.30 -15.73 25.43
N LEU A 12 3.61 -15.95 25.45
CA LEU A 12 4.46 -16.15 24.29
C LEU A 12 5.08 -17.56 24.31
N GLN A 13 5.32 -18.13 23.13
CA GLN A 13 5.96 -19.44 22.99
C GLN A 13 7.48 -19.29 22.83
N LEU A 14 8.23 -20.13 23.54
CA LEU A 14 9.68 -20.23 23.44
C LEU A 14 10.13 -21.40 22.54
N LYS A 15 11.41 -21.41 22.18
CA LYS A 15 12.03 -22.40 21.28
C LYS A 15 11.94 -23.85 21.77
N ASP A 16 11.89 -24.07 23.08
CA ASP A 16 11.71 -25.39 23.69
C ASP A 16 10.23 -25.78 23.82
N ASN A 17 9.32 -24.99 23.24
CA ASN A 17 7.85 -25.09 23.35
C ASN A 17 7.30 -24.76 24.74
N SER A 18 8.11 -24.24 25.66
CA SER A 18 7.59 -23.66 26.89
C SER A 18 6.88 -22.33 26.61
N ILE A 19 6.15 -21.85 27.62
CA ILE A 19 5.37 -20.63 27.55
C ILE A 19 5.90 -19.64 28.59
N VAL A 20 6.10 -18.39 28.18
CA VAL A 20 6.42 -17.27 29.06
C VAL A 20 5.26 -16.29 29.10
N VAL A 21 5.06 -15.64 30.24
CA VAL A 21 4.03 -14.61 30.42
C VAL A 21 4.67 -13.24 30.22
N ILE A 22 4.00 -12.34 29.51
CA ILE A 22 4.44 -10.96 29.36
C ILE A 22 4.29 -10.25 30.72
N GLU A 23 5.41 -9.97 31.37
CA GLU A 23 5.43 -9.26 32.66
C GLU A 23 5.29 -7.75 32.49
N ASN A 24 5.76 -7.21 31.36
CA ASN A 24 5.79 -5.77 31.11
C ASN A 24 5.76 -5.45 29.61
N LYS A 25 5.18 -4.30 29.25
CA LYS A 25 5.16 -3.75 27.88
C LYS A 25 5.55 -2.28 27.93
N ILE A 26 6.65 -1.92 27.27
CA ILE A 26 7.17 -0.55 27.20
C ILE A 26 7.22 -0.12 25.73
N ILE A 27 6.72 1.08 25.42
CA ILE A 27 6.85 1.71 24.11
C ILE A 27 7.93 2.78 24.21
N PHE A 28 9.00 2.63 23.44
CA PHE A 28 10.06 3.64 23.38
C PHE A 28 9.64 4.78 22.44
N PRO A 29 9.74 6.05 22.86
CA PRO A 29 9.37 7.20 22.02
C PRO A 29 10.47 7.60 21.03
N THR A 30 11.58 6.86 20.97
CA THR A 30 12.77 7.21 20.17
C THR A 30 12.85 6.35 18.91
N PHE A 31 13.18 6.98 17.79
CA PHE A 31 13.49 6.29 16.54
C PHE A 31 14.86 5.60 16.66
N VAL A 32 14.88 4.28 16.44
CA VAL A 32 16.08 3.44 16.47
C VAL A 32 16.19 2.70 15.14
N GLU A 33 17.41 2.47 14.67
CA GLU A 33 17.65 1.59 13.53
C GLU A 33 17.26 0.16 13.93
N VAL A 34 16.49 -0.51 13.08
CA VAL A 34 16.00 -1.88 13.28
C VAL A 34 16.34 -2.73 12.07
N TYR A 35 16.59 -4.02 12.31
CA TYR A 35 16.86 -5.00 11.28
C TYR A 35 15.73 -6.01 11.20
N ASN A 36 15.40 -6.44 9.98
CA ASN A 36 14.41 -7.47 9.73
C ASN A 36 15.04 -8.66 9.00
N LEU A 37 14.49 -9.86 9.21
CA LEU A 37 14.93 -11.09 8.54
C LEU A 37 13.85 -11.58 7.58
N GLU A 38 14.24 -11.89 6.35
CA GLU A 38 13.39 -12.59 5.40
C GLU A 38 13.57 -14.10 5.60
N ILE A 39 12.53 -14.74 6.16
CA ILE A 39 12.50 -16.18 6.39
C ILE A 39 11.50 -16.79 5.42
N GLU A 40 11.97 -17.69 4.56
CA GLU A 40 11.10 -18.41 3.65
C GLU A 40 10.13 -19.35 4.40
N ASP A 41 8.99 -19.63 3.76
CA ASP A 41 7.99 -20.63 4.15
C ASP A 41 7.12 -20.25 5.37
N ASN A 42 7.46 -20.72 6.57
CA ASN A 42 6.59 -20.54 7.74
C ASN A 42 6.72 -19.14 8.36
N GLU A 43 7.70 -18.34 7.89
CA GLU A 43 7.91 -16.94 8.23
C GLU A 43 8.07 -16.67 9.74
N ASN A 44 8.36 -17.75 10.48
CA ASN A 44 8.54 -17.77 11.91
C ASN A 44 10.01 -17.97 12.25
N TYR A 45 10.49 -17.21 13.22
CA TYR A 45 11.85 -17.36 13.74
C TYR A 45 11.90 -17.05 15.22
N TYR A 46 13.00 -17.45 15.84
CA TYR A 46 13.25 -17.20 17.25
C TYR A 46 14.09 -15.95 17.41
N VAL A 47 13.65 -15.03 18.26
CA VAL A 47 14.38 -13.81 18.65
C VAL A 47 14.75 -13.85 20.13
N THR A 48 15.64 -12.95 20.54
CA THR A 48 16.20 -12.86 21.91
C THR A 48 17.02 -14.09 22.33
N GLU A 49 17.71 -14.00 23.48
CA GLU A 49 18.45 -15.12 24.05
C GLU A 49 17.53 -16.26 24.51
N GLU A 50 16.32 -15.93 24.98
CA GLU A 50 15.32 -16.90 25.44
C GLU A 50 14.59 -17.62 24.29
N GLY A 51 14.75 -17.13 23.06
CA GLY A 51 14.19 -17.76 21.87
C GLY A 51 12.68 -17.65 21.79
N VAL A 52 12.15 -16.42 21.90
CA VAL A 52 10.73 -16.10 21.68
C VAL A 52 10.38 -16.32 20.21
N LEU A 53 9.32 -17.08 19.93
CA LEU A 53 8.81 -17.31 18.59
C LEU A 53 8.05 -16.07 18.08
N VAL A 54 8.50 -15.53 16.96
CA VAL A 54 7.83 -14.41 16.27
C VAL A 54 7.50 -14.78 14.83
N HIS A 55 6.55 -14.04 14.26
CA HIS A 55 6.13 -14.14 12.86
C HIS A 55 6.30 -12.77 12.21
N ASN A 56 7.02 -12.68 11.09
CA ASN A 56 7.28 -11.41 10.40
C ASN A 56 6.24 -11.06 9.33
N GLY A 57 5.29 -11.95 9.05
CA GLY A 57 4.24 -11.67 8.06
C GLY A 57 4.80 -11.32 6.68
N TYR A 58 6.01 -11.81 6.38
CA TYR A 58 6.59 -11.76 5.04
C TYR A 58 5.61 -12.40 4.05
N LYS A 59 5.72 -12.14 2.76
CA LYS A 59 4.96 -12.87 1.75
C LYS A 59 5.93 -13.28 0.68
N LYS A 60 6.31 -14.56 0.72
CA LYS A 60 7.26 -15.18 -0.22
C LYS A 60 6.94 -14.79 -1.67
N GLY A 61 7.91 -14.19 -2.36
CA GLY A 61 7.84 -13.87 -3.78
C GLY A 61 7.29 -12.48 -4.12
N SER A 62 6.97 -11.64 -3.13
CA SER A 62 6.56 -10.26 -3.38
C SER A 62 7.72 -9.30 -3.12
N THR A 63 8.28 -8.72 -4.18
CA THR A 63 9.28 -7.65 -4.04
C THR A 63 8.62 -6.41 -3.44
N PRO A 64 9.24 -5.69 -2.48
CA PRO A 64 8.68 -4.43 -2.00
C PRO A 64 8.33 -3.49 -3.15
N ILE A 65 7.28 -2.69 -2.98
CA ILE A 65 6.93 -1.65 -3.94
C ILE A 65 8.11 -0.70 -4.11
N LYS A 66 8.42 -0.37 -5.37
CA LYS A 66 9.45 0.61 -5.71
C LYS A 66 8.82 1.95 -6.07
N GLU A 67 9.59 3.02 -5.89
CA GLU A 67 9.22 4.34 -6.39
C GLU A 67 8.89 4.27 -7.89
N ASN A 68 7.80 4.93 -8.30
CA ASN A 68 7.27 4.97 -9.66
C ASN A 68 6.83 3.61 -10.22
N GLU A 69 6.74 2.58 -9.37
CA GLU A 69 6.17 1.30 -9.78
C GLU A 69 4.66 1.45 -10.03
N VAL A 70 4.21 0.85 -11.13
CA VAL A 70 2.80 0.81 -11.51
C VAL A 70 2.28 -0.61 -11.30
N THR A 71 1.22 -0.74 -10.51
CA THR A 71 0.55 -2.02 -10.23
C THR A 71 -0.94 -1.79 -9.94
N THR A 72 -1.67 -2.78 -9.43
CA THR A 72 -3.05 -2.61 -8.95
C THR A 72 -3.08 -2.12 -7.51
N TYR A 73 -4.16 -1.45 -7.10
CA TYR A 73 -4.32 -0.98 -5.72
C TYR A 73 -4.20 -2.12 -4.69
N GLN A 74 -4.72 -3.30 -5.01
CA GLN A 74 -4.60 -4.48 -4.15
C GLN A 74 -3.14 -4.97 -4.02
N ASP A 75 -2.41 -5.07 -5.12
CA ASP A 75 -1.00 -5.49 -5.09
C ASP A 75 -0.12 -4.46 -4.38
N PHE A 76 -0.34 -3.17 -4.64
CA PHE A 76 0.29 -2.08 -3.89
C PHE A 76 0.06 -2.24 -2.39
N PHE A 77 -1.20 -2.36 -1.96
CA PHE A 77 -1.54 -2.52 -0.54
C PHE A 77 -0.85 -3.73 0.11
N TYR A 78 -0.71 -4.84 -0.62
CA TYR A 78 -0.05 -6.04 -0.07
C TYR A 78 1.48 -5.95 -0.01
N ARG A 79 2.10 -5.10 -0.84
CA ARG A 79 3.55 -4.99 -1.00
C ARG A 79 4.13 -3.70 -0.40
N SER A 80 3.28 -2.79 0.08
CA SER A 80 3.69 -1.57 0.79
C SER A 80 4.43 -1.92 2.09
N VAL A 81 5.48 -1.15 2.41
CA VAL A 81 6.27 -1.33 3.63
C VAL A 81 6.05 -0.14 4.55
N VAL A 82 5.74 -0.38 5.83
CA VAL A 82 5.56 0.72 6.79
C VAL A 82 6.87 1.50 6.94
N GLY A 83 6.80 2.82 6.72
CA GLY A 83 7.94 3.72 6.87
C GLY A 83 8.81 3.89 5.61
N ASP A 84 8.45 3.29 4.47
CA ASP A 84 9.15 3.49 3.19
C ASP A 84 8.89 4.87 2.55
N GLY A 85 7.88 5.60 3.05
CA GLY A 85 7.51 6.92 2.55
C GLY A 85 6.83 6.91 1.18
N LEU A 86 6.36 5.76 0.71
CA LEU A 86 5.66 5.59 -0.56
C LEU A 86 4.14 5.58 -0.37
N GLU A 87 3.45 6.34 -1.20
CA GLU A 87 2.00 6.48 -1.21
C GLU A 87 1.43 6.11 -2.58
N GLY A 88 0.34 5.34 -2.58
CA GLY A 88 -0.31 4.88 -3.81
C GLY A 88 -1.21 5.95 -4.39
N HIS A 89 -0.94 6.37 -5.64
CA HIS A 89 -1.73 7.34 -6.37
C HIS A 89 -2.47 6.73 -7.57
N GLU A 90 -3.81 6.80 -7.56
CA GLU A 90 -4.67 6.26 -8.60
C GLU A 90 -4.96 7.34 -9.66
N VAL A 91 -4.70 7.09 -10.95
CA VAL A 91 -5.00 8.06 -12.03
C VAL A 91 -6.49 8.13 -12.38
N LEU A 92 -7.24 7.05 -12.12
CA LEU A 92 -8.69 7.06 -12.04
C LEU A 92 -9.05 7.07 -10.56
N GLN A 93 -9.50 8.20 -10.04
CA GLN A 93 -9.66 8.34 -8.59
C GLN A 93 -10.74 7.41 -8.04
N ASN A 94 -10.49 6.76 -6.91
CA ASN A 94 -11.52 5.92 -6.25
C ASN A 94 -12.78 6.72 -5.86
N SER A 95 -12.67 8.03 -5.62
CA SER A 95 -13.83 8.92 -5.41
C SER A 95 -14.67 9.10 -6.68
N TRP A 96 -14.04 9.10 -7.86
CA TRP A 96 -14.73 9.12 -9.15
C TRP A 96 -15.55 7.83 -9.33
N LEU A 97 -14.96 6.66 -9.03
CA LEU A 97 -15.64 5.36 -9.09
C LEU A 97 -16.90 5.33 -8.21
N LYS A 98 -16.79 5.85 -6.98
CA LYS A 98 -17.93 5.96 -6.05
C LYS A 98 -19.03 6.86 -6.59
N LYS A 99 -18.67 8.06 -7.07
CA LYS A 99 -19.64 9.06 -7.52
C LYS A 99 -20.42 8.60 -8.75
N HIS A 100 -19.80 7.80 -9.62
CA HIS A 100 -20.42 7.24 -10.82
C HIS A 100 -21.08 5.88 -10.59
N GLY A 101 -21.17 5.42 -9.33
CA GLY A 101 -21.88 4.18 -8.98
C GLY A 101 -21.17 2.89 -9.42
N VAL A 102 -19.89 2.98 -9.79
CA VAL A 102 -19.08 1.80 -10.17
C VAL A 102 -18.76 0.95 -8.94
N ILE A 103 -18.56 1.61 -7.80
CA ILE A 103 -18.42 0.96 -6.50
C ILE A 103 -19.30 1.66 -5.46
N SER A 104 -19.69 0.91 -4.43
CA SER A 104 -20.46 1.38 -3.28
C SER A 104 -19.65 1.33 -1.97
N GLY A 105 -18.68 0.41 -1.88
CA GLY A 105 -17.89 0.15 -0.68
C GLY A 105 -16.64 1.03 -0.49
N PRO A 106 -15.90 0.82 0.62
CA PRO A 106 -14.57 1.40 0.79
C PRO A 106 -13.56 0.83 -0.23
N ARG A 107 -12.33 1.37 -0.23
CA ARG A 107 -11.26 0.80 -1.06
C ARG A 107 -11.06 -0.68 -0.75
N LEU A 108 -10.65 -1.46 -1.76
CA LEU A 108 -10.45 -2.91 -1.69
C LEU A 108 -11.72 -3.75 -1.46
N ALA A 109 -12.91 -3.16 -1.31
CA ALA A 109 -14.14 -3.92 -1.09
C ALA A 109 -14.60 -4.65 -2.38
N GLU A 110 -14.44 -4.00 -3.53
CA GLU A 110 -14.98 -4.43 -4.81
C GLU A 110 -13.86 -4.56 -5.86
N GLU A 111 -14.04 -5.43 -6.84
CA GLU A 111 -13.02 -5.74 -7.87
C GLU A 111 -12.58 -4.51 -8.66
N ALA A 112 -13.49 -3.57 -8.93
CA ALA A 112 -13.15 -2.30 -9.56
C ALA A 112 -12.14 -1.49 -8.72
N SER A 113 -12.31 -1.46 -7.39
CA SER A 113 -11.37 -0.77 -6.50
C SER A 113 -10.06 -1.54 -6.33
N LYS A 114 -10.11 -2.88 -6.22
CA LYS A 114 -8.92 -3.72 -6.05
C LYS A 114 -7.99 -3.66 -7.26
N ASN A 115 -8.57 -3.72 -8.46
CA ASN A 115 -7.82 -3.79 -9.72
C ASN A 115 -7.53 -2.42 -10.33
N ASN A 116 -7.89 -1.33 -9.63
CA ASN A 116 -7.63 0.02 -10.10
C ASN A 116 -6.11 0.28 -10.18
N PRO A 117 -5.56 0.70 -11.34
CA PRO A 117 -4.14 0.96 -11.46
C PRO A 117 -3.67 2.12 -10.58
N VAL A 118 -2.53 1.91 -9.93
CA VAL A 118 -1.91 2.82 -8.97
C VAL A 118 -0.42 2.96 -9.29
N ILE A 119 0.13 4.16 -9.10
CA ILE A 119 1.57 4.44 -9.11
C ILE A 119 2.04 4.72 -7.68
N ALA A 120 3.16 4.14 -7.28
CA ALA A 120 3.80 4.43 -6.01
C ALA A 120 4.61 5.73 -6.09
N LEU A 121 4.25 6.73 -5.30
CA LEU A 121 4.90 8.05 -5.28
C LEU A 121 5.56 8.32 -3.92
N PRO A 122 6.70 9.01 -3.88
CA PRO A 122 7.20 9.61 -2.65
C PRO A 122 6.17 10.57 -2.05
N HIS A 123 6.12 10.66 -0.71
CA HIS A 123 5.14 11.49 0.01
C HIS A 123 5.07 12.95 -0.48
N ASP A 124 6.21 13.60 -0.70
CA ASP A 124 6.28 15.00 -1.16
C ASP A 124 5.70 15.19 -2.58
N VAL A 125 5.97 14.23 -3.48
CA VAL A 125 5.36 14.18 -4.81
C VAL A 125 3.86 13.95 -4.69
N HIS A 126 3.42 13.01 -3.86
CA HIS A 126 1.99 12.73 -3.66
C HIS A 126 1.22 13.95 -3.11
N VAL A 127 1.80 14.69 -2.16
CA VAL A 127 1.25 15.96 -1.66
C VAL A 127 1.12 16.99 -2.78
N SER A 128 2.14 17.12 -3.63
CA SER A 128 2.15 18.05 -4.76
C SER A 128 1.10 17.71 -5.82
N VAL A 129 0.93 16.41 -6.12
CA VAL A 129 -0.13 15.91 -7.00
C VAL A 129 -1.52 16.22 -6.43
N ASN A 130 -1.75 15.94 -5.15
CA ASN A 130 -3.02 16.22 -4.49
C ASN A 130 -3.35 17.72 -4.49
N GLN A 131 -2.34 18.58 -4.34
CA GLN A 131 -2.52 20.03 -4.44
C GLN A 131 -2.91 20.45 -5.87
N ALA A 132 -2.26 19.92 -6.90
CA ALA A 132 -2.59 20.20 -8.29
C ALA A 132 -4.00 19.71 -8.67
N GLN A 133 -4.45 18.58 -8.10
CA GLN A 133 -5.80 18.05 -8.31
C GLN A 133 -6.91 18.94 -7.76
N ARG A 134 -6.65 19.79 -6.74
CA ARG A 134 -7.68 20.68 -6.15
C ARG A 134 -8.28 21.67 -7.15
N GLY A 135 -7.53 22.02 -8.19
CA GLY A 135 -7.99 22.93 -9.26
C GLY A 135 -8.85 22.26 -10.33
N LEU A 136 -9.00 20.94 -10.30
CA LEU A 136 -9.77 20.21 -11.29
C LEU A 136 -11.16 19.87 -10.75
N ASP A 137 -12.22 20.14 -11.53
CA ASP A 137 -13.50 19.46 -11.33
C ASP A 137 -13.45 18.07 -11.97
N VAL A 138 -12.60 17.23 -11.40
CA VAL A 138 -12.38 15.83 -11.79
C VAL A 138 -13.64 14.98 -11.66
N THR A 139 -14.66 15.46 -10.95
CA THR A 139 -15.86 14.69 -10.64
C THR A 139 -16.98 14.83 -11.65
N SER A 140 -16.90 15.80 -12.56
CA SER A 140 -17.81 15.96 -13.70
C SER A 140 -17.26 15.37 -14.99
N GLN A 141 -16.01 14.92 -14.97
CA GLN A 141 -15.30 14.39 -16.12
C GLN A 141 -15.73 12.96 -16.43
N THR A 142 -15.67 12.59 -17.70
CA THR A 142 -15.66 11.17 -18.11
C THR A 142 -14.44 10.45 -17.51
N ALA A 143 -14.46 9.11 -17.46
CA ALA A 143 -13.34 8.33 -16.95
C ALA A 143 -12.03 8.66 -17.69
N LEU A 144 -12.11 8.82 -19.02
CA LEU A 144 -10.94 9.12 -19.85
C LEU A 144 -10.42 10.55 -19.63
N GLU A 145 -11.29 11.53 -19.44
CA GLU A 145 -10.89 12.90 -19.09
C GLU A 145 -10.24 12.95 -17.70
N ASN A 146 -10.76 12.19 -16.73
CA ASN A 146 -10.19 12.05 -15.39
C ASN A 146 -8.76 11.49 -15.45
N ILE A 147 -8.59 10.36 -16.14
CA ILE A 147 -7.29 9.74 -16.36
C ILE A 147 -6.33 10.72 -17.04
N ASN A 148 -6.73 11.35 -18.14
CA ASN A 148 -5.85 12.25 -18.89
C ASN A 148 -5.44 13.49 -18.07
N SER A 149 -6.35 14.04 -17.27
CA SER A 149 -6.06 15.17 -16.38
C SER A 149 -5.03 14.78 -15.31
N ASN A 150 -5.17 13.60 -14.71
CA ASN A 150 -4.23 13.09 -13.72
C ASN A 150 -2.87 12.73 -14.31
N ILE A 151 -2.83 12.15 -15.51
CA ILE A 151 -1.57 11.90 -16.24
C ILE A 151 -0.83 13.20 -16.52
N LYS A 152 -1.54 14.27 -16.87
CA LYS A 152 -0.93 15.58 -17.09
C LYS A 152 -0.29 16.13 -15.80
N ILE A 153 -0.98 16.01 -14.67
CA ILE A 153 -0.43 16.41 -13.36
C ILE A 153 0.83 15.61 -13.04
N LEU A 154 0.79 14.28 -13.17
CA LEU A 154 1.96 13.43 -12.91
C LEU A 154 3.15 13.81 -13.81
N LYS A 155 2.88 14.16 -15.08
CA LYS A 155 3.92 14.66 -15.98
C LYS A 155 4.55 15.97 -15.50
N GLU A 156 3.73 16.90 -15.00
CA GLU A 156 4.20 18.17 -14.44
C GLU A 156 5.02 17.98 -13.14
N GLN A 157 4.81 16.87 -12.42
CA GLN A 157 5.61 16.46 -11.26
C GLN A 157 6.89 15.68 -11.64
N GLY A 158 7.20 15.54 -12.92
CA GLY A 158 8.45 14.93 -13.39
C GLY A 158 8.46 13.39 -13.44
N ILE A 159 7.29 12.74 -13.35
CA ILE A 159 7.21 11.29 -13.49
C ILE A 159 7.68 10.85 -14.89
N PRO A 160 8.52 9.80 -15.01
CA PRO A 160 9.05 9.35 -16.30
C PRO A 160 7.97 9.00 -17.31
N GLN A 161 8.15 9.39 -18.58
CA GLN A 161 7.16 9.18 -19.63
C GLN A 161 6.78 7.70 -19.83
N GLY A 162 7.74 6.77 -19.73
CA GLY A 162 7.45 5.33 -19.84
C GLY A 162 6.54 4.81 -18.72
N THR A 163 6.68 5.35 -17.51
CA THR A 163 5.79 5.07 -16.38
C THR A 163 4.39 5.65 -16.62
N LEU A 164 4.32 6.89 -17.10
CA LEU A 164 3.05 7.55 -17.46
C LEU A 164 2.29 6.78 -18.55
N ASP A 165 2.99 6.30 -19.57
CA ASP A 165 2.40 5.53 -20.66
C ASP A 165 1.84 4.20 -20.13
N THR A 166 2.60 3.53 -19.26
CA THR A 166 2.21 2.26 -18.63
C THR A 166 0.93 2.42 -17.79
N ILE A 167 0.91 3.36 -16.84
CA ILE A 167 -0.27 3.55 -15.97
C ILE A 167 -1.47 4.06 -16.76
N LYS A 168 -1.27 4.89 -17.78
CA LYS A 168 -2.35 5.33 -18.67
C LYS A 168 -2.96 4.17 -19.44
N GLU A 169 -2.13 3.30 -20.03
CA GLU A 169 -2.60 2.12 -20.77
C GLU A 169 -3.38 1.18 -19.85
N GLN A 170 -2.85 0.88 -18.66
CA GLN A 170 -3.52 0.04 -17.68
C GLN A 170 -4.84 0.65 -17.20
N ALA A 171 -4.90 1.96 -16.95
CA ALA A 171 -6.12 2.63 -16.52
C ALA A 171 -7.19 2.63 -17.62
N ILE A 172 -6.80 2.85 -18.88
CA ILE A 172 -7.73 2.75 -20.01
C ILE A 172 -8.24 1.32 -20.19
N LYS A 173 -7.36 0.31 -20.01
CA LYS A 173 -7.79 -1.09 -20.03
C LYS A 173 -8.79 -1.37 -18.90
N HIS A 174 -8.50 -0.91 -17.69
CA HIS A 174 -9.37 -1.06 -16.53
C HIS A 174 -10.77 -0.45 -16.77
N VAL A 175 -10.83 0.75 -17.33
CA VAL A 175 -12.08 1.40 -17.76
C VAL A 175 -12.88 0.52 -18.74
N LYS A 176 -12.21 -0.05 -19.76
CA LYS A 176 -12.84 -0.96 -20.73
C LYS A 176 -13.36 -2.23 -20.06
N ASP A 177 -12.59 -2.82 -19.16
CA ASP A 177 -12.97 -4.04 -18.45
C ASP A 177 -14.19 -3.82 -17.55
N LEU A 178 -14.37 -2.60 -17.02
CA LEU A 178 -15.53 -2.18 -16.23
C LEU A 178 -16.75 -1.78 -17.08
N GLY A 179 -16.59 -1.60 -18.39
CA GLY A 179 -17.68 -1.18 -19.29
C GLY A 179 -18.14 0.27 -19.06
N ILE A 180 -17.25 1.15 -18.64
CA ILE A 180 -17.51 2.58 -18.35
C ILE A 180 -16.77 3.53 -19.28
#